data_AF-A0AAU7JXQ0-F1
#
_entry.id   AF-A0AAU7JXQ0-F1
#
_cell.length_a   1.000
_cell.length_b   1.000
_cell.length_c   1.000
_cell.angle_alpha   90.00
_cell.angle_beta   90.00
_cell.angle_gamma   90.00
#
_symmetry.space_group_name_H-M   'P 1'
#
loop_
_entity.id
_entity.type
_entity.pdbx_description
1 polymer ?
#
loop_
_entity_poly.entity_id
_entity_poly.type
_entity_poly.pdbx_seq_one_letter_code
_entity_poly.pdbx_strand_id
1 'polypeptide(L)'
;MSTPHTVTPPALDDAPVLAHYVRGGFVESAHRASVVVTSPDGGEHLLALGAVDDPVFPRSSNKPVQTLAMVRAGLRMPPAHLALASASHSGEDFHLAAVREMLASVGLTEGALQNTPDYPVNDEAREAVLRSGGGKLPITQNCSGKHAAMLATCVVNGWDTATYRDPSHPLQVAIAKTLAELTGDEITSTAVDGCGAPVMAVTLAGLARAFGTMASAPAGTHEAEVADAIRANPAYLGGTGRDVTALIEHTPGLIAKDGAESVYAVGLADGRGIALKVADGYPRAKPVILAAVLRHLGVESAALAQLEHSPVLGHGEPVGAIVAVNL
;
A
#
# COMPACT_ATOMS: atom_id res chain seq x y z
N MET A 1 -26.73 17.06 19.88
CA MET A 1 -25.41 16.44 19.98
C MET A 1 -24.44 17.39 19.30
N SER A 2 -23.49 17.99 20.02
CA SER A 2 -22.50 18.87 19.39
C SER A 2 -21.67 18.02 18.45
N THR A 3 -21.60 18.40 17.17
CA THR A 3 -20.65 17.82 16.22
C THR A 3 -19.26 17.95 16.84
N PRO A 4 -18.50 16.86 17.04
CA PRO A 4 -17.14 16.98 17.51
C PRO A 4 -16.39 17.88 16.52
N HIS A 5 -15.74 18.93 17.02
CA HIS A 5 -14.85 19.74 16.22
C HIS A 5 -13.65 18.88 15.85
N THR A 6 -13.70 18.23 14.69
CA THR A 6 -12.52 17.61 14.07
C THR A 6 -11.58 18.73 13.66
N VAL A 7 -10.45 18.85 14.36
CA VAL A 7 -9.35 19.71 13.95
C VAL A 7 -8.62 19.00 12.81
N THR A 8 -8.37 19.73 11.71
CA THR A 8 -7.54 19.21 10.62
C THR A 8 -6.11 19.01 11.15
N PRO A 9 -5.54 17.79 11.10
CA PRO A 9 -4.19 17.57 11.56
C PRO A 9 -3.17 18.34 10.69
N PRO A 10 -2.04 18.81 11.25
CA PRO A 10 -0.99 19.49 10.51
C PRO A 10 -0.49 18.72 9.28
N ALA A 11 -0.44 17.38 9.33
CA ALA A 11 -0.17 16.52 8.17
C ALA A 11 -1.01 16.84 6.92
N LEU A 12 -2.19 17.43 7.09
CA LEU A 12 -3.10 17.79 6.01
C LEU A 12 -3.16 19.31 5.78
N ASP A 13 -3.16 20.12 6.84
CA ASP A 13 -3.29 21.58 6.73
C ASP A 13 -2.00 22.26 6.27
N ASP A 14 -0.87 21.83 6.85
CA ASP A 14 0.47 22.40 6.59
C ASP A 14 1.18 21.75 5.40
N ALA A 15 0.54 20.77 4.75
CA ALA A 15 1.10 20.11 3.58
C ALA A 15 1.36 21.13 2.46
N PRO A 16 2.61 21.27 1.95
CA PRO A 16 2.94 22.18 0.87
C PRO A 16 2.34 21.71 -0.45
N VAL A 17 2.17 22.62 -1.41
CA VAL A 17 1.78 22.27 -2.77
C VAL A 17 2.95 21.59 -3.47
N LEU A 18 2.79 20.31 -3.81
CA LEU A 18 3.81 19.49 -4.47
C LEU A 18 3.43 19.03 -5.88
N ALA A 19 2.19 19.29 -6.32
CA ALA A 19 1.82 19.13 -7.72
C ALA A 19 0.74 20.13 -8.16
N HIS A 20 0.78 20.51 -9.43
CA HIS A 20 -0.25 21.31 -10.09
C HIS A 20 -0.97 20.47 -11.14
N TYR A 21 -2.29 20.59 -11.20
CA TYR A 21 -3.09 20.19 -12.34
C TYR A 21 -3.13 21.36 -13.33
N VAL A 22 -2.55 21.19 -14.51
CA VAL A 22 -2.40 22.26 -15.50
C VAL A 22 -3.19 21.92 -16.75
N ARG A 23 -4.02 22.87 -17.22
CA ARG A 23 -4.78 22.78 -18.47
C ARG A 23 -4.47 24.00 -19.34
N GLY A 24 -3.97 23.77 -20.56
CA GLY A 24 -3.64 24.85 -21.50
C GLY A 24 -2.65 25.87 -20.94
N GLY A 25 -1.75 25.44 -20.05
CA GLY A 25 -0.81 26.32 -19.33
C GLY A 25 -1.39 27.02 -18.10
N PHE A 26 -2.69 26.86 -17.80
CA PHE A 26 -3.33 27.42 -16.62
C PHE A 26 -3.34 26.41 -15.46
N VAL A 27 -2.91 26.83 -14.28
CA VAL A 27 -2.98 26.01 -13.05
C VAL A 27 -4.42 26.00 -12.55
N GLU A 28 -5.13 24.88 -12.76
CA GLU A 28 -6.54 24.71 -12.41
C GLU A 28 -6.72 24.17 -10.99
N SER A 29 -5.77 23.36 -10.50
CA SER A 29 -5.79 22.84 -9.12
C SER A 29 -4.39 22.66 -8.57
N ALA A 30 -4.26 22.75 -7.26
CA ALA A 30 -3.03 22.48 -6.53
C ALA A 30 -3.23 21.30 -5.59
N HIS A 31 -2.28 20.37 -5.59
CA HIS A 31 -2.27 19.20 -4.72
C HIS A 31 -1.23 19.38 -3.64
N ARG A 32 -1.73 19.37 -2.40
CA ARG A 32 -0.91 19.45 -1.20
C ARG A 32 -0.51 18.05 -0.76
N ALA A 33 0.75 17.85 -0.40
CA ALA A 33 1.21 16.56 0.06
C ALA A 33 2.36 16.69 1.06
N SER A 34 2.43 15.71 1.96
CA SER A 34 3.57 15.51 2.85
C SER A 34 4.42 14.36 2.31
N VAL A 35 5.74 14.52 2.32
CA VAL A 35 6.73 13.57 1.77
C VAL A 35 7.91 13.48 2.73
N VAL A 36 8.38 12.27 2.99
CA VAL A 36 9.63 12.04 3.72
C VAL A 36 10.50 11.02 2.99
N VAL A 37 11.81 11.24 3.04
CA VAL A 37 12.84 10.28 2.66
C VAL A 37 13.72 10.03 3.87
N THR A 38 13.85 8.79 4.31
CA THR A 38 14.74 8.41 5.42
C THR A 38 16.09 7.94 4.90
N SER A 39 17.14 8.15 5.70
CA SER A 39 18.46 7.55 5.50
C SER A 39 18.42 6.01 5.50
N PRO A 40 19.48 5.33 5.01
CA PRO A 40 19.59 3.87 5.05
C PRO A 40 19.38 3.20 6.41
N ASP A 41 19.82 3.86 7.49
CA ASP A 41 19.61 3.40 8.87
C ASP A 41 18.25 3.82 9.44
N GLY A 42 17.47 4.58 8.66
CA GLY A 42 16.18 5.13 9.01
C GLY A 42 16.22 6.32 9.96
N GLY A 43 17.38 6.65 10.55
CA GLY A 43 17.49 7.58 11.67
C GLY A 43 17.26 9.05 11.32
N GLU A 44 17.61 9.45 10.11
CA GLU A 44 17.57 10.85 9.65
C GLU A 44 16.62 11.03 8.47
N HIS A 45 16.03 12.22 8.36
CA HIS A 45 15.25 12.63 7.19
C HIS A 45 16.19 13.29 6.17
N LEU A 46 16.44 12.61 5.04
CA LEU A 46 17.16 13.18 3.90
C LEU A 46 16.34 14.24 3.18
N LEU A 47 15.00 14.11 3.24
CA LEU A 47 14.02 15.08 2.77
C LEU A 47 12.80 14.99 3.69
N ALA A 48 12.24 16.13 4.08
CA ALA A 48 10.96 16.22 4.77
C ALA A 48 10.19 17.46 4.28
N LEU A 49 9.03 17.23 3.69
CA LEU A 49 8.11 18.27 3.20
C LEU A 49 6.76 18.05 3.89
N GLY A 50 6.25 19.08 4.60
CA GLY A 50 5.05 18.98 5.43
C GLY A 50 5.30 18.33 6.81
N ALA A 51 4.23 18.09 7.57
CA ALA A 51 4.30 17.44 8.88
C ALA A 51 4.34 15.91 8.72
N VAL A 52 5.56 15.35 8.68
CA VAL A 52 5.81 13.93 8.38
C VAL A 52 5.80 13.01 9.60
N ASP A 53 5.92 13.61 10.79
CA ASP A 53 5.89 12.93 12.10
C ASP A 53 4.50 12.92 12.72
N ASP A 54 3.51 13.48 12.03
CA ASP A 54 2.11 13.42 12.42
C ASP A 54 1.52 12.05 12.05
N PRO A 55 0.76 11.41 12.95
CA PRO A 55 0.13 10.12 12.65
C PRO A 55 -0.91 10.22 11.53
N VAL A 56 -0.80 9.32 10.56
CA VAL A 56 -1.80 9.09 9.52
C VAL A 56 -2.19 7.62 9.51
N PHE A 57 -3.38 7.30 9.00
CA PHE A 57 -3.66 5.92 8.65
C PHE A 57 -2.93 5.58 7.34
N PRO A 58 -1.97 4.63 7.33
CA PRO A 58 -1.25 4.24 6.12
C PRO A 58 -2.17 3.52 5.13
N ARG A 59 -3.36 3.09 5.59
CA ARG A 59 -4.31 2.25 4.86
C ARG A 59 -3.58 1.03 4.32
N SER A 60 -3.86 0.63 3.08
CA SER A 60 -3.25 -0.55 2.46
C SER A 60 -1.76 -0.45 2.18
N SER A 61 -1.10 0.71 2.39
CA SER A 61 0.33 0.84 2.12
C SER A 61 1.20 0.03 3.10
N ASN A 62 0.73 -0.28 4.31
CA ASN A 62 1.52 -1.05 5.28
C ASN A 62 1.36 -2.59 5.17
N LYS A 63 0.65 -3.10 4.16
CA LYS A 63 0.38 -4.53 4.01
C LYS A 63 1.63 -5.43 4.00
N PRO A 64 2.78 -5.05 3.40
CA PRO A 64 4.02 -5.81 3.55
C PRO A 64 4.42 -6.05 5.01
N VAL A 65 4.20 -5.08 5.90
CA VAL A 65 4.47 -5.22 7.34
C VAL A 65 3.48 -6.19 8.00
N GLN A 66 2.22 -6.20 7.56
CA GLN A 66 1.24 -7.20 8.03
C GLN A 66 1.63 -8.61 7.58
N THR A 67 2.11 -8.76 6.34
CA THR A 67 2.64 -10.04 5.83
C THR A 67 3.86 -10.49 6.61
N LEU A 68 4.79 -9.59 6.92
CA LEU A 68 5.92 -9.88 7.79
C LEU A 68 5.47 -10.40 9.15
N ALA A 69 4.47 -9.76 9.77
CA ALA A 69 3.93 -10.22 11.05
C ALA A 69 3.42 -11.67 10.96
N MET A 70 2.71 -12.00 9.87
CA MET A 70 2.20 -13.34 9.63
C MET A 70 3.33 -14.36 9.38
N VAL A 71 4.36 -14.00 8.61
CA VAL A 71 5.55 -14.83 8.38
C VAL A 71 6.31 -15.10 9.68
N ARG A 72 6.51 -14.07 10.52
CA ARG A 72 7.09 -14.20 11.86
C ARG A 72 6.23 -15.08 12.79
N ALA A 73 4.91 -15.09 12.58
CA ALA A 73 3.96 -15.97 13.26
C ALA A 73 3.84 -17.38 12.63
N GLY A 74 4.74 -17.75 11.72
CA GLY A 74 4.82 -19.11 11.17
C GLY A 74 4.08 -19.34 9.86
N LEU A 75 3.49 -18.32 9.24
CA LEU A 75 2.93 -18.44 7.89
C LEU A 75 4.03 -18.85 6.91
N ARG A 76 3.81 -19.92 6.14
CA ARG A 76 4.70 -20.37 5.07
C ARG A 76 3.87 -20.57 3.80
N MET A 77 4.23 -19.86 2.74
CA MET A 77 3.50 -19.87 1.47
C MET A 77 4.48 -19.67 0.30
N PRO A 78 4.11 -20.09 -0.92
CA PRO A 78 4.88 -19.75 -2.12
C PRO A 78 5.07 -18.23 -2.27
N PRO A 79 6.16 -17.77 -2.91
CA PRO A 79 6.45 -16.34 -3.07
C PRO A 79 5.29 -15.53 -3.67
N ALA A 80 4.58 -16.07 -4.68
CA ALA A 80 3.42 -15.41 -5.29
C ALA A 80 2.28 -15.16 -4.28
N HIS A 81 2.03 -16.10 -3.37
CA HIS A 81 1.01 -15.96 -2.33
C HIS A 81 1.43 -14.98 -1.23
N LEU A 82 2.73 -14.89 -0.90
CA LEU A 82 3.25 -13.87 0.03
C LEU A 82 3.15 -12.45 -0.57
N ALA A 83 3.42 -12.30 -1.87
CA ALA A 83 3.17 -11.04 -2.58
C ALA A 83 1.68 -10.68 -2.56
N LEU A 84 0.80 -11.66 -2.80
CA LEU A 84 -0.65 -11.49 -2.74
C LEU A 84 -1.16 -11.17 -1.31
N ALA A 85 -0.52 -11.70 -0.28
CA ALA A 85 -0.81 -11.33 1.11
C ALA A 85 -0.51 -9.84 1.38
N SER A 86 0.49 -9.29 0.68
CA SER A 86 0.90 -7.88 0.73
C SER A 86 0.05 -6.97 -0.18
N ALA A 87 -0.89 -7.52 -0.94
CA ALA A 87 -1.51 -6.86 -2.08
C ALA A 87 -2.75 -6.02 -1.75
N SER A 88 -3.00 -5.03 -2.61
CA SER A 88 -4.35 -4.56 -2.92
C SER A 88 -4.66 -4.99 -4.35
N HIS A 89 -4.88 -6.28 -4.57
CA HIS A 89 -4.84 -6.85 -5.91
C HIS A 89 -5.94 -6.31 -6.83
N SER A 90 -5.66 -6.32 -8.13
CA SER A 90 -6.59 -5.91 -9.19
C SER A 90 -7.83 -6.81 -9.33
N GLY A 91 -7.79 -8.03 -8.81
CA GLY A 91 -8.92 -8.97 -8.87
C GLY A 91 -9.03 -9.71 -10.21
N GLU A 92 -7.94 -9.72 -10.98
CA GLU A 92 -7.76 -10.57 -12.17
C GLU A 92 -7.76 -12.06 -11.80
N ASP A 93 -8.02 -12.93 -12.79
CA ASP A 93 -8.25 -14.37 -12.57
C ASP A 93 -7.12 -15.08 -11.81
N PHE A 94 -5.86 -14.74 -12.10
CA PHE A 94 -4.71 -15.34 -11.40
C PHE A 94 -4.64 -14.94 -9.92
N HIS A 95 -5.14 -13.75 -9.55
CA HIS A 95 -5.28 -13.36 -8.15
C HIS A 95 -6.35 -14.23 -7.48
N LEU A 96 -7.53 -14.34 -8.10
CA LEU A 96 -8.65 -15.10 -7.51
C LEU A 96 -8.30 -16.59 -7.38
N ALA A 97 -7.60 -17.15 -8.36
CA ALA A 97 -7.06 -18.51 -8.29
C ALA A 97 -6.11 -18.68 -7.09
N ALA A 98 -5.15 -17.78 -6.92
CA ALA A 98 -4.21 -17.84 -5.81
C ALA A 98 -4.90 -17.67 -4.44
N VAL A 99 -5.91 -16.81 -4.30
CA VAL A 99 -6.70 -16.71 -3.06
C VAL A 99 -7.36 -18.05 -2.71
N ARG A 100 -7.92 -18.75 -3.71
CA ARG A 100 -8.52 -20.08 -3.50
C ARG A 100 -7.47 -21.10 -3.08
N GLU A 101 -6.31 -21.10 -3.71
CA GLU A 101 -5.18 -21.97 -3.35
C GLU A 101 -4.70 -21.71 -1.92
N MET A 102 -4.55 -20.44 -1.53
CA MET A 102 -4.17 -20.04 -0.17
C MET A 102 -5.17 -20.59 0.86
N LEU A 103 -6.47 -20.43 0.63
CA LEU A 103 -7.51 -20.96 1.52
C LEU A 103 -7.52 -22.49 1.56
N ALA A 104 -7.44 -23.13 0.39
CA ALA A 104 -7.44 -24.59 0.27
C ALA A 104 -6.23 -25.24 0.95
N SER A 105 -5.06 -24.57 0.95
CA SER A 105 -3.84 -25.05 1.61
C SER A 105 -4.00 -25.28 3.12
N VAL A 106 -4.99 -24.62 3.73
CA VAL A 106 -5.32 -24.73 5.16
C VAL A 106 -6.72 -25.32 5.39
N GLY A 107 -7.32 -25.96 4.38
CA GLY A 107 -8.62 -26.62 4.49
C GLY A 107 -9.82 -25.68 4.57
N LEU A 108 -9.67 -24.42 4.15
CA LEU A 108 -10.73 -23.42 4.12
C LEU A 108 -11.27 -23.18 2.71
N THR A 109 -12.43 -22.54 2.63
CA THR A 109 -13.07 -22.11 1.38
C THR A 109 -13.31 -20.60 1.39
N GLU A 110 -13.78 -20.04 0.27
CA GLU A 110 -14.13 -18.61 0.16
C GLU A 110 -15.12 -18.15 1.24
N GLY A 111 -15.95 -19.05 1.79
CA GLY A 111 -16.90 -18.74 2.86
C GLY A 111 -16.27 -18.33 4.18
N ALA A 112 -14.96 -18.55 4.38
CA ALA A 112 -14.22 -18.08 5.55
C ALA A 112 -13.84 -16.59 5.45
N LEU A 113 -13.86 -16.00 4.25
CA LEU A 113 -13.53 -14.60 4.03
C LEU A 113 -14.58 -13.70 4.71
N GLN A 114 -14.10 -12.72 5.45
CA GLN A 114 -14.94 -11.75 6.16
C GLN A 114 -14.67 -10.31 5.71
N ASN A 115 -13.88 -10.11 4.66
CA ASN A 115 -13.71 -8.79 4.07
C ASN A 115 -14.99 -8.35 3.36
N THR A 116 -15.19 -7.03 3.34
CA THR A 116 -16.32 -6.39 2.65
C THR A 116 -16.40 -6.88 1.20
N PRO A 117 -17.56 -7.38 0.71
CA PRO A 117 -17.73 -7.72 -0.69
C PRO A 117 -17.55 -6.50 -1.60
N ASP A 118 -16.80 -6.65 -2.69
CA ASP A 118 -16.66 -5.60 -3.70
C ASP A 118 -16.41 -6.17 -5.11
N TYR A 119 -16.46 -5.31 -6.12
CA TYR A 119 -16.01 -5.68 -7.47
C TYR A 119 -14.47 -5.67 -7.56
N PRO A 120 -13.88 -6.36 -8.56
CA PRO A 120 -12.48 -6.18 -8.93
C PRO A 120 -12.12 -4.71 -9.15
N VAL A 121 -10.87 -4.36 -8.85
CA VAL A 121 -10.33 -3.00 -9.09
C VAL A 121 -9.98 -2.78 -10.55
N ASN A 122 -9.52 -3.83 -11.25
CA ASN A 122 -9.26 -3.76 -12.68
C ASN A 122 -10.59 -3.68 -13.45
N ASP A 123 -10.66 -2.73 -14.38
CA ASP A 123 -11.89 -2.44 -15.12
C ASP A 123 -12.34 -3.61 -16.00
N GLU A 124 -11.43 -4.29 -16.71
CA GLU A 124 -11.77 -5.44 -17.54
C GLU A 124 -12.33 -6.61 -16.70
N ALA A 125 -11.69 -6.91 -15.57
CA ALA A 125 -12.15 -7.93 -14.63
C ALA A 125 -13.51 -7.56 -14.01
N ARG A 126 -13.70 -6.29 -13.64
CA ARG A 126 -14.98 -5.78 -13.14
C ARG A 126 -16.09 -5.89 -14.18
N GLU A 127 -15.81 -5.49 -15.42
CA GLU A 127 -16.76 -5.59 -16.52
C GLU A 127 -17.10 -7.05 -16.84
N ALA A 128 -16.14 -7.97 -16.74
CA ALA A 128 -16.40 -9.40 -16.93
C ALA A 128 -17.40 -9.92 -15.90
N VAL A 129 -17.25 -9.56 -14.62
CA VAL A 129 -18.21 -9.89 -13.56
C VAL A 129 -19.59 -9.31 -13.86
N LEU A 130 -19.68 -8.05 -14.29
CA LEU A 130 -20.95 -7.41 -14.62
C LEU A 130 -21.63 -8.07 -15.83
N ARG A 131 -20.88 -8.37 -16.89
CA ARG A 131 -21.38 -9.03 -18.10
C ARG A 131 -21.90 -10.44 -17.83
N SER A 132 -21.31 -11.16 -16.89
CA SER A 132 -21.79 -12.48 -16.48
C SER A 132 -22.97 -12.44 -15.50
N GLY A 133 -23.49 -11.25 -15.15
CA GLY A 133 -24.55 -11.08 -14.15
C GLY A 133 -24.08 -11.33 -12.71
N GLY A 134 -22.76 -11.31 -12.46
CA GLY A 134 -22.17 -11.47 -11.15
C GLY A 134 -22.33 -10.22 -10.28
N GLY A 135 -22.13 -10.39 -8.97
CA GLY A 135 -22.19 -9.32 -7.99
C GLY A 135 -20.89 -9.12 -7.23
N LYS A 136 -20.91 -8.22 -6.25
CA LYS A 136 -19.81 -8.01 -5.31
C LYS A 136 -19.63 -9.25 -4.43
N LEU A 137 -18.39 -9.74 -4.32
CA LEU A 137 -18.04 -10.89 -3.48
C LEU A 137 -16.81 -10.57 -2.61
N PRO A 138 -16.65 -11.21 -1.44
CA PRO A 138 -15.44 -11.06 -0.64
C PRO A 138 -14.18 -11.44 -1.41
N ILE A 139 -14.18 -12.51 -2.20
CA ILE A 139 -12.99 -12.93 -2.94
C ILE A 139 -12.54 -11.90 -3.99
N THR A 140 -13.47 -11.16 -4.60
CA THR A 140 -13.16 -10.16 -5.62
C THR A 140 -12.72 -8.82 -5.06
N GLN A 141 -12.91 -8.58 -3.75
CA GLN A 141 -12.42 -7.37 -3.11
C GLN A 141 -10.89 -7.43 -2.94
N ASN A 142 -10.23 -6.31 -3.20
CA ASN A 142 -8.76 -6.21 -3.33
C ASN A 142 -7.93 -6.58 -2.09
N CYS A 143 -8.54 -6.81 -0.92
CA CYS A 143 -7.84 -7.30 0.28
C CYS A 143 -8.02 -8.81 0.49
N SER A 144 -8.71 -9.55 -0.38
CA SER A 144 -9.02 -10.95 -0.12
C SER A 144 -7.77 -11.82 0.02
N GLY A 145 -6.69 -11.52 -0.72
CA GLY A 145 -5.36 -12.13 -0.53
C GLY A 145 -4.80 -11.96 0.89
N LYS A 146 -4.80 -10.73 1.42
CA LYS A 146 -4.43 -10.46 2.81
C LYS A 146 -5.32 -11.23 3.79
N HIS A 147 -6.63 -11.28 3.56
CA HIS A 147 -7.55 -12.01 4.44
C HIS A 147 -7.34 -13.53 4.40
N ALA A 148 -7.02 -14.09 3.23
CA ALA A 148 -6.64 -15.50 3.11
C ALA A 148 -5.35 -15.81 3.88
N ALA A 149 -4.35 -14.93 3.83
CA ALA A 149 -3.13 -15.07 4.62
C ALA A 149 -3.39 -14.95 6.14
N MET A 150 -4.27 -14.03 6.54
CA MET A 150 -4.72 -13.89 7.94
C MET A 150 -5.37 -15.19 8.44
N LEU A 151 -6.29 -15.76 7.67
CA LEU A 151 -6.95 -17.03 7.97
C LEU A 151 -5.97 -18.19 8.04
N ALA A 152 -5.06 -18.31 7.08
CA ALA A 152 -4.02 -19.34 7.07
C ALA A 152 -3.11 -19.23 8.30
N THR A 153 -2.75 -18.01 8.70
CA THR A 153 -1.97 -17.76 9.92
C THR A 153 -2.73 -18.21 11.16
N CYS A 154 -4.04 -17.95 11.22
CA CYS A 154 -4.88 -18.46 12.31
C CYS A 154 -4.86 -19.99 12.37
N VAL A 155 -5.04 -20.68 11.24
CA VAL A 155 -5.04 -22.16 11.21
C VAL A 155 -3.70 -22.74 11.66
N VAL A 156 -2.57 -22.20 11.19
CA VAL A 156 -1.23 -22.67 11.57
C VAL A 156 -0.97 -22.54 13.07
N ASN A 157 -1.59 -21.55 13.73
CA ASN A 157 -1.42 -21.28 15.16
C ASN A 157 -2.56 -21.83 16.04
N GLY A 158 -3.58 -22.46 15.45
CA GLY A 158 -4.78 -22.89 16.18
C GLY A 158 -5.62 -21.73 16.74
N TRP A 159 -5.52 -20.54 16.15
CA TRP A 159 -6.33 -19.37 16.52
C TRP A 159 -7.70 -19.40 15.83
N ASP A 160 -8.66 -18.69 16.42
CA ASP A 160 -10.04 -18.68 15.94
C ASP A 160 -10.20 -17.92 14.61
N THR A 161 -10.55 -18.66 13.56
CA THR A 161 -10.80 -18.11 12.22
C THR A 161 -12.10 -17.30 12.13
N ALA A 162 -12.98 -17.35 13.12
CA ALA A 162 -14.22 -16.57 13.13
C ALA A 162 -14.02 -15.13 13.65
N THR A 163 -12.96 -14.89 14.43
CA THR A 163 -12.74 -13.60 15.11
C THR A 163 -11.44 -12.90 14.69
N TYR A 164 -10.76 -13.34 13.63
CA TYR A 164 -9.46 -12.82 13.20
C TYR A 164 -9.40 -11.31 12.90
N ARG A 165 -10.54 -10.63 12.73
CA ARG A 165 -10.62 -9.17 12.52
C ARG A 165 -10.74 -8.38 13.83
N ASP A 166 -11.00 -9.04 14.95
CA ASP A 166 -11.08 -8.40 16.26
C ASP A 166 -9.70 -7.82 16.64
N PRO A 167 -9.59 -6.54 17.04
CA PRO A 167 -8.33 -5.94 17.46
C PRO A 167 -7.61 -6.69 18.60
N SER A 168 -8.36 -7.41 19.44
CA SER A 168 -7.83 -8.23 20.53
C SER A 168 -7.39 -9.64 20.10
N HIS A 169 -7.72 -10.05 18.87
CA HIS A 169 -7.32 -11.36 18.36
C HIS A 169 -5.78 -11.47 18.27
N PRO A 170 -5.17 -12.62 18.63
CA PRO A 170 -3.71 -12.78 18.62
C PRO A 170 -3.02 -12.35 17.33
N LEU A 171 -3.64 -12.64 16.18
CA LEU A 171 -3.21 -12.16 14.87
C LEU A 171 -3.07 -10.63 14.80
N GLN A 172 -4.11 -9.88 15.20
CA GLN A 172 -4.11 -8.42 15.11
C GLN A 172 -3.13 -7.79 16.09
N VAL A 173 -2.97 -8.40 17.27
CA VAL A 173 -1.94 -8.03 18.24
C VAL A 173 -0.53 -8.23 17.66
N ALA A 174 -0.27 -9.35 16.97
CA ALA A 174 1.01 -9.61 16.32
C ALA A 174 1.31 -8.61 15.19
N ILE A 175 0.29 -8.25 14.40
CA ILE A 175 0.39 -7.23 13.35
C ILE A 175 0.68 -5.85 13.96
N ALA A 176 -0.03 -5.47 15.02
CA ALA A 176 0.19 -4.20 15.72
C ALA A 176 1.61 -4.09 16.28
N LYS A 177 2.10 -5.15 16.92
CA LYS A 177 3.46 -5.21 17.46
C LYS A 177 4.51 -5.07 16.35
N THR A 178 4.36 -5.80 15.25
CA THR A 178 5.31 -5.76 14.13
C THR A 178 5.30 -4.39 13.44
N LEU A 179 4.13 -3.77 13.34
CA LEU A 179 4.02 -2.41 12.80
C LEU A 179 4.76 -1.40 13.68
N ALA A 180 4.47 -1.38 14.99
CA ALA A 180 5.14 -0.49 15.93
C ALA A 180 6.67 -0.69 15.96
N GLU A 181 7.13 -1.95 15.87
CA GLU A 181 8.55 -2.28 15.82
C GLU A 181 9.25 -1.71 14.58
N LEU A 182 8.69 -1.94 13.38
CA LEU A 182 9.32 -1.47 12.15
C LEU A 182 9.21 0.04 11.92
N THR A 183 8.12 0.66 12.37
CA THR A 183 7.97 2.11 12.24
C THR A 183 8.74 2.87 13.32
N GLY A 184 8.91 2.26 14.49
CA GLY A 184 9.40 2.93 15.69
C GLY A 184 8.36 3.82 16.36
N ASP A 185 7.09 3.70 15.96
CA ASP A 185 6.00 4.54 16.47
C ASP A 185 5.24 3.86 17.62
N GLU A 186 4.68 4.69 18.50
CA GLU A 186 3.57 4.28 19.36
C GLU A 186 2.26 4.30 18.57
N ILE A 187 1.46 3.23 18.67
CA ILE A 187 0.15 3.18 18.00
C ILE A 187 -0.85 4.03 18.79
N THR A 188 -1.06 5.27 18.34
CA THR A 188 -1.91 6.26 18.99
C THR A 188 -3.41 6.13 18.67
N SER A 189 -3.73 5.48 17.55
CA SER A 189 -5.12 5.32 17.09
C SER A 189 -5.30 4.02 16.32
N THR A 190 -6.41 3.34 16.58
CA THR A 190 -6.85 2.15 15.83
C THR A 190 -8.30 2.34 15.39
N ALA A 191 -8.59 2.01 14.15
CA ALA A 191 -9.92 2.06 13.56
C ALA A 191 -10.21 0.81 12.72
N VAL A 192 -11.45 0.68 12.25
CA VAL A 192 -11.84 -0.36 11.28
C VAL A 192 -11.62 0.17 9.87
N ASP A 193 -10.83 -0.53 9.06
CA ASP A 193 -10.59 -0.18 7.66
C ASP A 193 -11.77 -0.59 6.76
N GLY A 194 -11.77 -0.16 5.49
CA GLY A 194 -12.84 -0.47 4.52
C GLY A 194 -13.02 -1.96 4.23
N CYS A 195 -11.98 -2.78 4.44
CA CYS A 195 -12.07 -4.24 4.36
C CYS A 195 -12.58 -4.90 5.65
N GLY A 196 -12.80 -4.14 6.73
CA GLY A 196 -13.28 -4.62 8.01
C GLY A 196 -12.21 -5.13 8.98
N ALA A 197 -10.93 -5.12 8.59
CA ALA A 197 -9.81 -5.41 9.49
C ALA A 197 -9.32 -4.12 10.19
N PRO A 198 -8.58 -4.21 11.31
CA PRO A 198 -8.00 -3.04 11.97
C PRO A 198 -7.02 -2.27 11.07
N VAL A 199 -7.00 -0.96 11.23
CA VAL A 199 -5.96 -0.05 10.71
C VAL A 199 -5.44 0.79 11.86
N MET A 200 -4.13 1.00 11.89
CA MET A 200 -3.42 1.67 12.98
C MET A 200 -2.68 2.89 12.44
N ALA A 201 -2.75 3.98 13.18
CA ALA A 201 -2.07 5.21 12.80
C ALA A 201 -0.57 5.10 13.08
N VAL A 202 0.24 5.53 12.11
CA VAL A 202 1.71 5.62 12.16
C VAL A 202 2.14 6.90 11.45
N THR A 203 3.36 7.34 11.70
CA THR A 203 3.94 8.51 11.03
C THR A 203 4.35 8.15 9.60
N LEU A 204 4.47 9.15 8.71
CA LEU A 204 5.05 8.90 7.39
C LEU A 204 6.53 8.52 7.53
N ALA A 205 7.25 9.15 8.47
CA ALA A 205 8.65 8.83 8.75
C ALA A 205 8.82 7.36 9.17
N GLY A 206 7.97 6.88 10.08
CA GLY A 206 7.95 5.49 10.50
C GLY A 206 7.58 4.53 9.37
N LEU A 207 6.60 4.87 8.52
CA LEU A 207 6.26 4.07 7.35
C LEU A 207 7.42 3.98 6.34
N ALA A 208 8.11 5.08 6.08
CA ALA A 208 9.30 5.10 5.22
C ALA A 208 10.41 4.21 5.81
N ARG A 209 10.73 4.36 7.10
CA ARG A 209 11.70 3.54 7.84
C ARG A 209 11.40 2.04 7.71
N ALA A 210 10.14 1.65 7.89
CA ALA A 210 9.70 0.26 7.76
C ALA A 210 9.98 -0.31 6.36
N PHE A 211 9.68 0.46 5.31
CA PHE A 211 9.92 0.05 3.93
C PHE A 211 11.40 -0.03 3.57
N GLY A 212 12.20 0.95 4.00
CA GLY A 212 13.66 0.93 3.83
C GLY A 212 14.28 -0.30 4.49
N THR A 213 13.90 -0.56 5.75
CA THR A 213 14.35 -1.74 6.52
C THR A 213 14.03 -3.05 5.81
N MET A 214 12.82 -3.20 5.28
CA MET A 214 12.43 -4.41 4.55
C MET A 214 13.16 -4.56 3.21
N ALA A 215 13.35 -3.47 2.46
CA ALA A 215 13.97 -3.52 1.14
C ALA A 215 15.45 -3.95 1.17
N SER A 216 16.19 -3.47 2.17
CA SER A 216 17.62 -3.75 2.36
C SER A 216 17.90 -4.88 3.36
N ALA A 217 16.87 -5.63 3.77
CA ALA A 217 17.02 -6.69 4.75
C ALA A 217 18.00 -7.78 4.26
N PRO A 218 18.89 -8.30 5.14
CA PRO A 218 19.81 -9.36 4.78
C PRO A 218 19.08 -10.63 4.31
N ALA A 219 19.63 -11.31 3.31
CA ALA A 219 19.08 -12.58 2.81
C ALA A 219 18.93 -13.60 3.95
N GLY A 220 17.81 -14.32 3.96
CA GLY A 220 17.47 -15.30 4.99
C GLY A 220 16.72 -14.73 6.21
N THR A 221 16.53 -13.41 6.29
CA THR A 221 15.60 -12.80 7.25
C THR A 221 14.15 -12.88 6.74
N HIS A 222 13.17 -12.74 7.65
CA HIS A 222 11.76 -12.74 7.27
C HIS A 222 11.36 -11.47 6.50
N GLU A 223 12.03 -10.36 6.79
CA GLU A 223 11.92 -9.10 6.06
C GLU A 223 12.33 -9.30 4.59
N ALA A 224 13.48 -9.94 4.37
CA ALA A 224 13.96 -10.28 3.04
C ALA A 224 13.04 -11.27 2.33
N GLU A 225 12.51 -12.27 3.03
CA GLU A 225 11.54 -13.24 2.47
C GLU A 225 10.31 -12.54 1.87
N VAL A 226 9.74 -11.57 2.60
CA VAL A 226 8.59 -10.78 2.10
C VAL A 226 9.01 -9.84 0.97
N ALA A 227 10.15 -9.16 1.10
CA ALA A 227 10.64 -8.25 0.06
C ALA A 227 10.94 -9.00 -1.25
N ASP A 228 11.59 -10.17 -1.18
CA ASP A 228 11.88 -11.05 -2.31
C ASP A 228 10.60 -11.55 -2.97
N ALA A 229 9.60 -11.96 -2.17
CA ALA A 229 8.30 -12.37 -2.70
C ALA A 229 7.66 -11.26 -3.53
N ILE A 230 7.65 -10.02 -3.02
CA ILE A 230 7.12 -8.84 -3.71
C ILE A 230 7.88 -8.56 -5.00
N ARG A 231 9.22 -8.53 -4.95
CA ARG A 231 10.09 -8.26 -6.11
C ARG A 231 9.95 -9.30 -7.20
N ALA A 232 9.80 -10.57 -6.83
CA ALA A 232 9.67 -11.67 -7.77
C ALA A 232 8.25 -11.79 -8.36
N ASN A 233 7.23 -11.21 -7.70
CA ASN A 233 5.82 -11.36 -8.10
C ASN A 233 5.03 -10.03 -8.06
N PRO A 234 5.52 -8.96 -8.71
CA PRO A 234 4.90 -7.64 -8.64
C PRO A 234 3.47 -7.62 -9.20
N ALA A 235 3.18 -8.44 -10.21
CA ALA A 235 1.83 -8.62 -10.74
C ALA A 235 0.84 -9.16 -9.68
N TYR A 236 1.28 -9.99 -8.73
CA TYR A 236 0.43 -10.46 -7.62
C TYR A 236 0.17 -9.38 -6.55
N LEU A 237 1.06 -8.40 -6.44
CA LEU A 237 0.93 -7.28 -5.50
C LEU A 237 -0.06 -6.22 -6.01
N GLY A 238 0.17 -5.74 -7.24
CA GLY A 238 -0.60 -4.64 -7.84
C GLY A 238 -1.64 -5.12 -8.84
N GLY A 239 -1.24 -6.01 -9.74
CA GLY A 239 -1.98 -6.39 -10.94
C GLY A 239 -1.39 -5.80 -12.22
N THR A 240 -1.90 -6.23 -13.36
CA THR A 240 -1.40 -5.85 -14.68
C THR A 240 -1.58 -4.35 -14.93
N GLY A 241 -0.55 -3.69 -15.48
CA GLY A 241 -0.60 -2.29 -15.91
C GLY A 241 -0.62 -1.24 -14.79
N ARG A 242 -0.51 -1.66 -13.52
CA ARG A 242 -0.46 -0.73 -12.38
C ARG A 242 0.91 -0.06 -12.27
N ASP A 243 0.91 1.20 -11.84
CA ASP A 243 2.11 2.00 -11.58
C ASP A 243 3.05 1.34 -10.55
N VAL A 244 2.50 0.79 -9.46
CA VAL A 244 3.27 0.06 -8.44
C VAL A 244 3.91 -1.22 -8.98
N THR A 245 3.23 -1.93 -9.88
CA THR A 245 3.75 -3.13 -10.54
C THR A 245 4.95 -2.76 -11.40
N ALA A 246 4.79 -1.78 -12.29
CA ALA A 246 5.87 -1.30 -13.16
C ALA A 246 7.06 -0.76 -12.36
N LEU A 247 6.80 -0.03 -11.27
CA LEU A 247 7.86 0.51 -10.41
C LEU A 247 8.73 -0.59 -9.81
N ILE A 248 8.13 -1.68 -9.33
CA ILE A 248 8.87 -2.82 -8.77
C ILE A 248 9.60 -3.60 -9.88
N GLU A 249 8.95 -3.83 -11.02
CA GLU A 249 9.53 -4.57 -12.15
C GLU A 249 10.76 -3.88 -12.74
N HIS A 250 10.76 -2.54 -12.79
CA HIS A 250 11.78 -1.76 -13.48
C HIS A 250 12.77 -1.05 -12.55
N THR A 251 12.73 -1.30 -11.25
CA THR A 251 13.66 -0.70 -10.28
C THR A 251 14.30 -1.78 -9.40
N PRO A 252 15.51 -2.26 -9.72
CA PRO A 252 16.14 -3.36 -9.02
C PRO A 252 16.23 -3.16 -7.50
N GLY A 253 15.81 -4.18 -6.75
CA GLY A 253 15.88 -4.22 -5.30
C GLY A 253 14.82 -3.38 -4.56
N LEU A 254 14.02 -2.58 -5.27
CA LEU A 254 12.95 -1.77 -4.71
C LEU A 254 11.73 -2.62 -4.29
N ILE A 255 11.11 -2.26 -3.17
CA ILE A 255 9.73 -2.65 -2.87
C ILE A 255 8.86 -1.40 -2.74
N ALA A 256 7.59 -1.53 -3.11
CA ALA A 256 6.66 -0.40 -3.09
C ALA A 256 5.26 -0.89 -2.72
N LYS A 257 4.47 0.00 -2.13
CA LYS A 257 3.05 -0.24 -1.92
C LYS A 257 2.24 1.04 -1.95
N ASP A 258 1.26 1.06 -2.83
CA ASP A 258 0.24 2.08 -2.90
C ASP A 258 -0.88 1.86 -1.86
N GLY A 259 -1.40 2.95 -1.30
CA GLY A 259 -2.51 2.95 -0.36
C GLY A 259 -3.72 3.73 -0.87
N ALA A 260 -4.89 3.40 -0.32
CA ALA A 260 -6.07 4.28 -0.36
C ALA A 260 -5.77 5.58 0.39
N GLU A 261 -6.64 6.60 0.22
CA GLU A 261 -6.41 7.94 0.78
C GLU A 261 -5.06 8.54 0.38
N SER A 262 -4.55 8.13 -0.78
CA SER A 262 -3.31 8.63 -1.40
C SER A 262 -2.04 8.56 -0.56
N VAL A 263 -1.88 7.46 0.18
CA VAL A 263 -0.60 7.08 0.78
C VAL A 263 0.23 6.28 -0.22
N TYR A 264 1.54 6.45 -0.24
CA TYR A 264 2.48 5.59 -0.97
C TYR A 264 3.72 5.37 -0.11
N ALA A 265 4.21 4.13 -0.03
CA ALA A 265 5.47 3.79 0.62
C ALA A 265 6.40 3.04 -0.32
N VAL A 266 7.70 3.34 -0.25
CA VAL A 266 8.76 2.73 -1.07
C VAL A 266 9.98 2.49 -0.20
N GLY A 267 10.64 1.34 -0.41
CA GLY A 267 11.95 1.05 0.14
C GLY A 267 12.93 0.79 -0.98
N LEU A 268 14.07 1.48 -0.96
CA LEU A 268 15.14 1.33 -1.94
C LEU A 268 16.12 0.23 -1.51
N ALA A 269 16.84 -0.34 -2.47
CA ALA A 269 17.80 -1.42 -2.23
C ALA A 269 18.92 -1.04 -1.24
N ASP A 270 19.24 0.25 -1.13
CA ASP A 270 20.25 0.79 -0.22
C ASP A 270 19.71 1.12 1.18
N GLY A 271 18.44 0.79 1.46
CA GLY A 271 17.80 0.99 2.76
C GLY A 271 17.10 2.33 2.92
N ARG A 272 17.22 3.26 1.97
CA ARG A 272 16.44 4.50 2.01
C ARG A 272 14.95 4.18 1.91
N GLY A 273 14.17 4.80 2.78
CA GLY A 273 12.71 4.72 2.81
C GLY A 273 12.07 5.98 2.23
N ILE A 274 10.93 5.85 1.59
CA ILE A 274 10.11 6.98 1.12
C ILE A 274 8.67 6.74 1.53
N ALA A 275 8.01 7.76 2.07
CA ALA A 275 6.58 7.75 2.27
C ALA A 275 5.97 9.10 1.90
N LEU A 276 4.77 9.08 1.33
CA LEU A 276 4.04 10.30 1.03
C LEU A 276 2.54 10.14 1.24
N LYS A 277 1.86 11.27 1.51
CA LYS A 277 0.41 11.40 1.62
C LYS A 277 -0.03 12.66 0.89
N VAL A 278 -0.90 12.52 -0.11
CA VAL A 278 -1.62 13.68 -0.69
C VAL A 278 -2.76 14.06 0.25
N ALA A 279 -2.84 15.31 0.67
CA ALA A 279 -3.71 15.77 1.75
C ALA A 279 -5.20 15.46 1.50
N ASP A 280 -5.70 15.73 0.29
CA ASP A 280 -7.09 15.50 -0.11
C ASP A 280 -7.47 14.01 -0.27
N GLY A 281 -6.49 13.11 -0.20
CA GLY A 281 -6.70 11.67 -0.37
C GLY A 281 -6.94 11.22 -1.80
N TYR A 282 -6.98 12.13 -2.78
CA TYR A 282 -7.30 11.82 -4.17
C TYR A 282 -6.06 11.37 -4.98
N PRO A 283 -6.13 10.24 -5.72
CA PRO A 283 -4.94 9.51 -6.17
C PRO A 283 -4.14 10.17 -7.30
N ARG A 284 -4.71 11.11 -8.06
CA ARG A 284 -4.13 11.56 -9.35
C ARG A 284 -2.73 12.18 -9.23
N ALA A 285 -2.42 12.86 -8.13
CA ALA A 285 -1.13 13.54 -7.94
C ALA A 285 -0.05 12.62 -7.33
N LYS A 286 -0.47 11.57 -6.63
CA LYS A 286 0.40 10.65 -5.90
C LYS A 286 1.55 10.06 -6.75
N PRO A 287 1.31 9.46 -7.94
CA PRO A 287 2.40 8.87 -8.72
C PRO A 287 3.36 9.93 -9.29
N VAL A 288 2.85 11.11 -9.67
CA VAL A 288 3.67 12.21 -10.22
C VAL A 288 4.62 12.76 -9.16
N ILE A 289 4.13 12.97 -7.93
CA ILE A 289 4.97 13.40 -6.81
C ILE A 289 6.03 12.34 -6.48
N LEU A 290 5.63 11.05 -6.43
CA LEU A 290 6.56 9.96 -6.17
C LEU A 290 7.70 9.90 -7.20
N ALA A 291 7.37 10.01 -8.49
CA ALA A 291 8.37 9.97 -9.54
C ALA A 291 9.39 11.10 -9.41
N ALA A 292 8.93 12.31 -9.12
CA ALA A 292 9.80 13.46 -8.95
C ALA A 292 10.70 13.33 -7.69
N VAL A 293 10.20 12.74 -6.60
CA VAL A 293 11.03 12.38 -5.43
C VAL A 293 12.09 11.35 -5.81
N LEU A 294 11.72 10.29 -6.53
CA LEU A 294 12.66 9.26 -6.99
C LEU A 294 13.76 9.84 -7.89
N ARG A 295 13.41 10.77 -8.79
CA ARG A 295 14.39 11.50 -9.60
C ARG A 295 15.31 12.39 -8.76
N HIS A 296 14.77 13.11 -7.78
CA HIS A 296 15.57 13.91 -6.85
C HIS A 296 16.61 13.04 -6.12
N LEU A 297 16.26 11.80 -5.81
CA LEU A 297 17.15 10.82 -5.18
C LEU A 297 18.13 10.12 -6.14
N GLY A 298 18.11 10.46 -7.43
CA GLY A 298 18.95 9.86 -8.47
C GLY A 298 18.56 8.41 -8.83
N VAL A 299 17.32 8.01 -8.58
CA VAL A 299 16.83 6.68 -8.96
C VAL A 299 16.52 6.65 -10.45
N GLU A 300 17.22 5.80 -11.18
CA GLU A 300 16.96 5.55 -12.61
C GLU A 300 16.04 4.34 -12.78
N SER A 301 14.88 4.54 -13.40
CA SER A 301 13.91 3.48 -13.66
C SER A 301 13.03 3.81 -14.86
N ALA A 302 12.78 2.81 -15.71
CA ALA A 302 11.89 2.95 -16.87
C ALA A 302 10.44 3.24 -16.46
N ALA A 303 10.05 2.87 -15.24
CA ALA A 303 8.70 3.11 -14.72
C ALA A 303 8.41 4.59 -14.44
N LEU A 304 9.43 5.43 -14.24
CA LEU A 304 9.22 6.84 -13.89
C LEU A 304 8.40 7.58 -14.94
N ALA A 305 8.63 7.30 -16.23
CA ALA A 305 7.84 7.88 -17.31
C ALA A 305 6.34 7.52 -17.21
N GLN A 306 6.01 6.30 -16.78
CA GLN A 306 4.63 5.88 -16.55
C GLN A 306 4.01 6.58 -15.35
N LEU A 307 4.76 6.73 -14.24
CA LEU A 307 4.28 7.44 -13.05
C LEU A 307 4.05 8.95 -13.32
N GLU A 308 4.89 9.55 -14.16
CA GLU A 308 4.78 10.95 -14.60
C GLU A 308 3.66 11.16 -15.63
N HIS A 309 3.22 10.10 -16.31
CA HIS A 309 2.20 10.19 -17.34
C HIS A 309 0.81 10.42 -16.75
N SER A 310 0.48 11.69 -16.52
CA SER A 310 -0.82 12.12 -16.00
C SER A 310 -1.42 13.22 -16.89
N PRO A 311 -1.83 12.88 -18.14
CA PRO A 311 -2.33 13.86 -19.09
C PRO A 311 -3.68 14.42 -18.64
N VAL A 312 -3.84 15.72 -18.82
CA VAL A 312 -5.13 16.39 -18.72
C VAL A 312 -5.75 16.38 -20.10
N LEU A 313 -6.88 15.67 -20.26
CA LEU A 313 -7.53 15.52 -21.55
C LEU A 313 -8.60 16.60 -21.79
N GLY A 314 -8.73 16.99 -23.05
CA GLY A 314 -9.81 17.80 -23.59
C GLY A 314 -10.27 17.18 -24.90
N HIS A 315 -11.50 16.66 -24.94
CA HIS A 315 -12.01 15.88 -26.06
C HIS A 315 -11.11 14.66 -26.44
N GLY A 316 -10.56 13.98 -25.43
CA GLY A 316 -9.68 12.82 -25.62
C GLY A 316 -8.23 13.15 -25.96
N GLU A 317 -7.91 14.40 -26.29
CA GLU A 317 -6.56 14.83 -26.62
C GLU A 317 -5.85 15.46 -25.41
N PRO A 318 -4.52 15.26 -25.23
CA PRO A 318 -3.76 15.95 -24.19
C PRO A 318 -3.77 17.47 -24.38
N VAL A 319 -4.31 18.18 -23.40
CA VAL A 319 -4.31 19.65 -23.32
C VAL A 319 -3.54 20.17 -22.11
N GLY A 320 -2.87 19.28 -21.37
CA GLY A 320 -2.09 19.61 -20.18
C GLY A 320 -1.66 18.36 -19.42
N ALA A 321 -1.22 18.54 -18.18
CA ALA A 321 -0.74 17.45 -17.34
C ALA A 321 -0.82 17.82 -15.85
N ILE A 322 -0.71 16.80 -15.00
CA ILE A 322 -0.31 16.99 -13.60
C ILE A 322 1.21 17.03 -13.56
N VAL A 323 1.77 18.08 -12.94
CA VAL A 323 3.22 18.29 -12.85
C VAL A 323 3.63 18.43 -11.40
N ALA A 324 4.73 17.78 -11.00
CA ALA A 324 5.32 17.98 -9.68
C ALA A 324 5.97 19.37 -9.59
N VAL A 325 5.93 19.97 -8.40
CA VAL A 325 6.52 21.29 -8.11
C VAL A 325 7.13 21.28 -6.71
N ASN A 326 8.05 22.21 -6.43
CA ASN A 326 8.61 22.46 -5.09
C ASN A 326 9.25 21.22 -4.42
N LEU A 327 9.99 20.42 -5.19
CA LEU A 327 10.82 19.29 -4.75
C LEU A 327 12.31 19.63 -4.80
#